data_AF-A0A0G0P5N9-F1
#
_entry.id   AF-A0A0G0P5N9-F1
#
_cell.length_a   1.000
_cell.length_b   1.000
_cell.length_c   1.000
_cell.angle_alpha   90.00
_cell.angle_beta   90.00
_cell.angle_gamma   90.00
#
_symmetry.space_group_name_H-M   'P 1'
#
loop_
_entity.id
_entity.type
_entity.pdbx_description
1 polymer ?
#
loop_
_entity_poly.entity_id
_entity_poly.type
_entity_poly.pdbx_seq_one_letter_code
_entity_poly.pdbx_strand_id
1 'polypeptide(L)'
;MLYLILFFLELILLYFLSKRLTNKIFQFLYRVIKNRKFAFYVYSVLFLPGTFVHEISHFLAAILLLVPVGKLELLPEIYENEDGAALGSVEIAKTDPLRRFLIGIAPFVLGTTIIIGIIYFFTSNGLLTNYYYLLLIAYICFQIGNSMFASRKDLEGALELFVFFIFLYIVIFALGISFPAFKINLNISGEFLYLFKIADFYLLVPVAIDSLILFLLGVI
;
A
#
# COMPACT_ATOMS: atom_id res chain seq x y z
N MET A 1 -18.49 -0.42 -14.79
CA MET A 1 -17.76 0.88 -14.76
C MET A 1 -17.82 1.53 -13.39
N LEU A 2 -19.01 1.70 -12.78
CA LEU A 2 -19.15 2.33 -11.46
C LEU A 2 -18.26 1.69 -10.36
N TYR A 3 -18.33 0.36 -10.19
CA TYR A 3 -17.52 -0.37 -9.18
C TYR A 3 -16.02 -0.18 -9.36
N LEU A 4 -15.53 -0.14 -10.60
CA LEU A 4 -14.12 0.11 -10.86
C LEU A 4 -13.71 1.52 -10.40
N ILE A 5 -14.56 2.53 -10.64
CA ILE A 5 -14.31 3.90 -10.19
C ILE A 5 -14.34 3.97 -8.66
N LEU A 6 -15.32 3.31 -8.02
CA LEU A 6 -15.43 3.25 -6.56
C LEU A 6 -14.21 2.61 -5.92
N PHE A 7 -13.75 1.48 -6.45
CA PHE A 7 -12.53 0.81 -5.99
C PHE A 7 -11.32 1.73 -5.91
N PHE A 8 -11.03 2.46 -7.00
CA PHE A 8 -9.91 3.41 -7.00
C PHE A 8 -10.14 4.58 -6.06
N LEU A 9 -11.38 5.06 -5.93
CA LEU A 9 -11.72 6.14 -5.00
C LEU A 9 -11.52 5.69 -3.54
N GLU A 10 -11.94 4.47 -3.20
CA GLU A 10 -11.76 3.88 -1.87
C GLU A 10 -10.27 3.71 -1.53
N LEU A 11 -9.45 3.25 -2.47
CA LEU A 11 -8.00 3.15 -2.28
C LEU A 11 -7.34 4.52 -2.06
N ILE A 12 -7.78 5.54 -2.81
CA ILE A 12 -7.31 6.93 -2.62
C ILE A 12 -7.74 7.44 -1.25
N LEU A 13 -8.99 7.20 -0.84
CA LEU A 13 -9.49 7.58 0.48
C LEU A 13 -8.68 6.89 1.59
N LEU A 14 -8.47 5.58 1.46
CA LEU A 14 -7.70 4.78 2.41
C LEU A 14 -6.25 5.26 2.50
N TYR A 15 -5.62 5.65 1.39
CA TYR A 15 -4.30 6.26 1.40
C TYR A 15 -4.24 7.52 2.27
N PHE A 16 -5.21 8.43 2.09
CA PHE A 16 -5.27 9.67 2.87
C PHE A 16 -5.58 9.42 4.35
N LEU A 17 -6.51 8.49 4.64
CA LEU A 17 -6.85 8.09 6.01
C LEU A 17 -5.63 7.50 6.70
N SER A 18 -4.97 6.53 6.06
CA SER A 18 -3.78 5.88 6.59
C SER A 18 -2.67 6.89 6.88
N LYS A 19 -2.41 7.83 5.96
CA LYS A 19 -1.37 8.84 6.16
C LYS A 19 -1.68 9.77 7.34
N ARG A 20 -2.95 10.12 7.54
CA ARG A 20 -3.36 10.92 8.71
C ARG A 20 -3.23 10.11 9.99
N LEU A 21 -3.68 8.86 9.97
CA LEU A 21 -3.72 7.99 11.13
C LEU A 21 -2.32 7.67 11.66
N THR A 22 -1.43 7.22 10.79
CA THR A 22 -0.02 6.93 11.12
C THR A 22 0.69 8.15 11.73
N ASN A 23 0.54 9.32 11.10
CA ASN A 23 1.08 10.58 11.63
C ASN A 23 0.51 10.93 13.01
N LYS A 24 -0.80 10.75 13.23
CA LYS A 24 -1.47 11.08 14.49
C LYS A 24 -1.09 10.12 15.61
N ILE A 25 -0.96 8.83 15.30
CA ILE A 25 -0.45 7.83 16.26
C ILE A 25 0.97 8.18 16.67
N PHE A 26 1.86 8.50 15.73
CA PHE A 26 3.21 8.92 16.07
C PHE A 26 3.23 10.18 16.95
N GLN A 27 2.43 11.21 16.60
CA GLN A 27 2.31 12.43 17.40
C GLN A 27 1.78 12.15 18.81
N PHE A 28 0.81 11.26 18.95
CA PHE A 28 0.26 10.83 20.23
C PHE A 28 1.34 10.13 21.08
N LEU A 29 2.01 9.13 20.50
CA LEU A 29 3.11 8.41 21.16
C LEU A 29 4.22 9.38 21.60
N TYR A 30 4.62 10.29 20.73
CA TYR A 30 5.63 11.30 21.04
C TYR A 30 5.20 12.22 22.19
N ARG A 31 3.93 12.63 22.23
CA ARG A 31 3.40 13.48 23.32
C ARG A 31 3.40 12.76 24.67
N VAL A 32 3.08 11.46 24.68
CA VAL A 32 3.05 10.65 25.90
C VAL A 32 4.47 10.34 26.39
N ILE A 33 5.36 9.92 25.49
CA ILE A 33 6.70 9.46 25.81
C ILE A 33 7.69 10.61 26.02
N LYS A 34 7.52 11.73 25.29
CA LYS A 34 8.40 12.92 25.28
C LYS A 34 9.87 12.64 24.90
N ASN A 35 10.16 11.48 24.32
CA ASN A 35 11.46 11.09 23.79
C ASN A 35 11.27 10.60 22.35
N ARG A 36 11.83 11.32 21.37
CA ARG A 36 11.63 11.05 19.93
C ARG A 36 12.12 9.65 19.55
N LYS A 37 13.27 9.22 20.07
CA LYS A 37 13.87 7.91 19.77
C LYS A 37 13.02 6.77 20.30
N PHE A 38 12.62 6.84 21.57
CA PHE A 38 11.79 5.79 22.17
C PHE A 38 10.37 5.76 21.57
N ALA A 39 9.78 6.92 21.27
CA ALA A 39 8.49 6.99 20.59
C ALA A 39 8.52 6.38 19.20
N PHE A 40 9.62 6.57 18.45
CA PHE A 40 9.81 5.92 17.16
C PHE A 40 9.93 4.40 17.29
N TYR A 41 10.72 3.88 18.23
CA TYR A 41 10.80 2.43 18.48
C TYR A 41 9.43 1.82 18.80
N VAL A 42 8.65 2.45 19.69
CA VAL A 42 7.29 1.97 20.02
C VAL A 42 6.39 2.01 18.80
N TYR A 43 6.47 3.07 18.00
CA TYR A 43 5.73 3.18 16.74
C TYR A 43 6.12 2.07 15.76
N SER A 44 7.41 1.79 15.58
CA SER A 44 7.89 0.73 14.69
C SER A 44 7.45 -0.65 15.14
N VAL A 45 7.50 -0.94 16.45
CA VAL A 45 6.99 -2.21 16.99
C VAL A 45 5.48 -2.35 16.76
N LEU A 46 4.73 -1.24 16.93
CA LEU A 46 3.30 -1.23 16.68
C LEU A 46 2.95 -1.56 15.23
N PHE A 47 3.69 -1.01 14.26
CA PHE A 47 3.45 -1.22 12.83
C PHE A 47 4.27 -2.37 12.20
N LEU A 48 5.06 -3.09 13.01
CA LEU A 48 5.98 -4.13 12.55
C LEU A 48 5.31 -5.22 11.70
N PRO A 49 4.10 -5.74 12.03
CA PRO A 49 3.48 -6.77 11.20
C PRO A 49 3.13 -6.26 9.81
N GLY A 50 2.69 -5.00 9.71
CA GLY A 50 2.42 -4.35 8.44
C GLY A 50 3.71 -4.11 7.64
N THR A 51 4.73 -3.53 8.29
CA THR A 51 6.05 -3.32 7.68
C THR A 51 6.68 -4.62 7.20
N PHE A 52 6.50 -5.72 7.94
CA PHE A 52 6.97 -7.04 7.54
C PHE A 52 6.33 -7.49 6.22
N VAL A 53 5.00 -7.39 6.09
CA VAL A 53 4.30 -7.70 4.84
C VAL A 53 4.76 -6.78 3.72
N HIS A 54 5.00 -5.50 4.02
CA HIS A 54 5.50 -4.53 3.05
C HIS A 54 6.88 -4.92 2.49
N GLU A 55 7.88 -5.11 3.35
CA GLU A 55 9.25 -5.41 2.90
C GLU A 55 9.36 -6.80 2.26
N ILE A 56 8.58 -7.78 2.74
CA ILE A 56 8.49 -9.09 2.08
C ILE A 56 7.88 -8.98 0.69
N SER A 57 6.92 -8.07 0.49
CA SER A 57 6.32 -7.89 -0.83
C SER A 57 7.35 -7.41 -1.85
N HIS A 58 8.20 -6.45 -1.45
CA HIS A 58 9.35 -6.02 -2.25
C HIS A 58 10.34 -7.17 -2.52
N PHE A 59 10.70 -7.92 -1.47
CA PHE A 59 11.59 -9.07 -1.55
C PHE A 59 11.09 -10.14 -2.53
N LEU A 60 9.81 -10.55 -2.40
CA LEU A 60 9.19 -11.55 -3.26
C LEU A 60 9.11 -11.06 -4.70
N ALA A 61 8.71 -9.81 -4.93
CA ALA A 61 8.67 -9.24 -6.27
C ALA A 61 10.05 -9.19 -6.93
N ALA A 62 11.09 -8.82 -6.16
CA ALA A 62 12.46 -8.81 -6.66
C ALA A 62 12.92 -10.22 -7.06
N ILE A 63 12.64 -11.24 -6.25
CA ILE A 63 12.94 -12.65 -6.59
C ILE A 63 12.20 -13.08 -7.85
N LEU A 64 10.89 -12.80 -7.95
CA LEU A 64 10.08 -13.17 -9.11
C LEU A 64 10.58 -12.51 -10.40
N LEU A 65 11.13 -11.30 -10.30
CA LEU A 65 11.71 -10.56 -11.42
C LEU A 65 13.21 -10.85 -11.63
N LEU A 66 13.76 -11.84 -10.90
CA LEU A 66 15.15 -12.28 -10.96
C LEU A 66 16.14 -11.12 -10.69
N VAL A 67 15.78 -10.26 -9.74
CA VAL A 67 16.60 -9.14 -9.29
C VAL A 67 17.36 -9.55 -8.03
N PRO A 68 18.69 -9.33 -7.96
CA PRO A 68 19.47 -9.62 -6.76
C PRO A 68 18.96 -8.83 -5.55
N VAL A 69 18.76 -9.55 -4.44
CA VAL A 69 18.30 -8.99 -3.17
C VAL A 69 19.39 -9.12 -2.12
N GLY A 70 19.59 -8.06 -1.35
CA GLY A 70 20.55 -7.97 -0.25
C GLY A 70 19.89 -8.22 1.10
N LYS A 71 20.28 -7.44 2.10
CA LYS A 71 19.77 -7.59 3.47
C LYS A 71 18.31 -7.13 3.60
N LEU A 72 17.57 -7.83 4.44
CA LEU A 72 16.24 -7.47 4.91
C LEU A 72 16.35 -7.00 6.35
N GLU A 73 16.02 -5.73 6.60
CA GLU A 73 16.05 -5.11 7.92
C GLU A 73 14.65 -4.65 8.30
N LEU A 74 14.13 -5.19 9.40
CA LEU A 74 12.78 -4.91 9.91
C LEU A 74 12.80 -3.98 11.12
N LEU A 75 13.99 -3.66 11.63
CA LEU A 75 14.16 -2.78 12.76
C LEU A 75 14.31 -1.34 12.28
N PRO A 76 13.76 -0.38 13.03
CA PRO A 76 13.87 1.01 12.66
C PRO A 76 15.31 1.50 12.70
N GLU A 77 15.72 2.17 11.63
CA GLU A 77 16.94 2.96 11.60
C GLU A 77 16.60 4.45 11.62
N ILE A 78 17.14 5.16 12.62
CA ILE A 78 17.01 6.61 12.74
C ILE A 78 18.32 7.20 12.21
N TYR A 79 18.26 7.86 11.06
CA TYR A 79 19.43 8.54 10.51
C TYR A 79 19.65 9.83 11.32
N GLU A 80 20.80 9.93 12.01
CA GLU A 80 21.07 11.07 12.91
C GLU A 80 21.28 12.41 12.17
N ASN A 81 21.52 12.37 10.85
CA ASN A 81 21.90 13.55 10.04
C ASN A 81 20.86 13.96 8.99
N GLU A 82 19.78 13.21 8.81
CA GLU A 82 18.69 13.55 7.90
C GLU A 82 17.38 13.37 8.65
N ASP A 83 16.36 14.20 8.41
CA ASP A 83 15.00 14.04 8.96
C ASP A 83 14.29 12.75 8.47
N GLY A 84 15.05 11.76 8.00
CA GLY A 84 14.60 10.45 7.60
C GLY A 84 14.67 9.46 8.77
N ALA A 85 13.59 8.69 8.93
CA ALA A 85 13.60 7.50 9.76
C ALA A 85 12.96 6.38 8.94
N ALA A 86 13.67 5.26 8.79
CA ALA A 86 13.16 4.08 8.11
C ALA A 86 12.51 3.15 9.13
N LEU A 87 11.32 2.63 8.81
CA LEU A 87 10.64 1.64 9.66
C LEU A 87 11.18 0.22 9.40
N GLY A 88 11.59 -0.02 8.17
CA GLY A 88 12.27 -1.20 7.67
C GLY A 88 12.85 -0.88 6.29
N SER A 89 13.65 -1.79 5.77
CA SER A 89 14.18 -1.72 4.41
C SER A 89 14.62 -3.08 3.89
N VAL A 90 14.39 -3.31 2.61
CA VAL A 90 15.06 -4.36 1.84
C VAL A 90 16.03 -3.76 0.82
N GLU A 91 17.26 -4.28 0.80
CA GLU A 91 18.25 -3.89 -0.20
C GLU A 91 17.94 -4.57 -1.54
N ILE A 92 17.68 -3.77 -2.57
CA ILE A 92 17.42 -4.26 -3.93
C ILE A 92 18.49 -3.67 -4.85
N ALA A 93 19.09 -4.51 -5.69
CA ALA A 93 20.06 -4.05 -6.67
C ALA A 93 19.44 -3.01 -7.64
N LYS A 94 20.27 -2.14 -8.23
CA LYS A 94 19.79 -1.22 -9.26
C LYS A 94 19.22 -1.99 -10.45
N THR A 95 18.04 -1.60 -10.89
CA THR A 95 17.28 -2.24 -11.98
C THR A 95 16.79 -1.21 -13.00
N ASP A 96 16.27 -1.70 -14.11
CA ASP A 96 15.54 -0.88 -15.09
C ASP A 96 14.22 -0.33 -14.51
N PRO A 97 13.68 0.76 -15.08
CA PRO A 97 12.46 1.41 -14.58
C PRO A 97 11.25 0.48 -14.47
N LEU A 98 11.12 -0.51 -15.37
CA LEU A 98 10.00 -1.46 -15.36
C LEU A 98 10.05 -2.39 -14.15
N ARG A 99 11.18 -3.08 -13.94
CA ARG A 99 11.35 -3.95 -12.76
C ARG A 99 11.29 -3.13 -11.47
N ARG A 100 11.88 -1.94 -11.47
CA ARG A 100 11.83 -1.01 -10.33
C ARG A 100 10.39 -0.62 -9.97
N PHE A 101 9.57 -0.29 -10.96
CA PHE A 101 8.15 0.02 -10.76
C PHE A 101 7.37 -1.17 -10.22
N LEU A 102 7.53 -2.35 -10.82
CA LEU A 102 6.81 -3.57 -10.42
C LEU A 102 7.14 -3.97 -8.97
N ILE A 103 8.41 -3.84 -8.57
CA ILE A 103 8.81 -4.05 -7.18
C ILE A 103 8.17 -2.99 -6.29
N GLY A 104 8.28 -1.71 -6.66
CA GLY A 104 7.71 -0.58 -5.92
C GLY A 104 6.21 -0.70 -5.61
N ILE A 105 5.41 -1.23 -6.54
CA ILE A 105 3.96 -1.43 -6.34
C ILE A 105 3.61 -2.76 -5.65
N ALA A 106 4.57 -3.66 -5.45
CA ALA A 106 4.32 -5.00 -4.93
C ALA A 106 3.65 -5.00 -3.53
N PRO A 107 4.07 -4.16 -2.55
CA PRO A 107 3.39 -4.07 -1.26
C PRO A 107 1.91 -3.72 -1.37
N PHE A 108 1.58 -2.81 -2.29
CA PHE A 108 0.20 -2.38 -2.52
C PHE A 108 -0.65 -3.52 -3.11
N VAL A 109 -0.12 -4.24 -4.11
CA VAL A 109 -0.80 -5.36 -4.76
C VAL A 109 -0.99 -6.53 -3.79
N LEU A 110 0.09 -6.95 -3.10
CA LEU A 110 0.03 -8.05 -2.15
C LEU A 110 -0.80 -7.70 -0.92
N GLY A 111 -0.66 -6.50 -0.35
CA GLY A 111 -1.45 -6.06 0.80
C GLY A 111 -2.95 -6.05 0.51
N THR A 112 -3.36 -5.47 -0.63
CA THR A 112 -4.77 -5.45 -1.06
C THR A 112 -5.30 -6.87 -1.27
N THR A 113 -4.51 -7.74 -1.91
CA THR A 113 -4.87 -9.15 -2.13
C THR A 113 -5.06 -9.90 -0.81
N ILE A 114 -4.17 -9.69 0.16
CA ILE A 114 -4.26 -10.33 1.48
C ILE A 114 -5.51 -9.85 2.23
N ILE A 115 -5.80 -8.54 2.23
CA ILE A 115 -7.00 -8.00 2.90
C ILE A 115 -8.27 -8.63 2.33
N ILE A 116 -8.43 -8.58 1.00
CA ILE A 116 -9.61 -9.13 0.32
C ILE A 116 -9.71 -10.64 0.57
N GLY A 117 -8.60 -11.38 0.44
CA GLY A 117 -8.56 -12.83 0.61
C GLY A 117 -8.89 -13.29 2.03
N ILE A 118 -8.36 -12.62 3.05
CA ILE A 118 -8.64 -12.94 4.46
C ILE A 118 -10.10 -12.65 4.79
N ILE A 119 -10.63 -11.47 4.43
CA ILE A 119 -12.02 -11.14 4.71
C ILE A 119 -12.96 -12.12 4.00
N TYR A 120 -12.68 -12.45 2.74
CA TYR A 120 -13.44 -13.45 2.00
C TYR A 120 -13.42 -14.81 2.71
N PHE A 121 -12.23 -15.32 3.05
CA PHE A 121 -12.07 -16.63 3.70
C PHE A 121 -12.85 -16.72 5.02
N PHE A 122 -12.75 -15.72 5.89
CA PHE A 122 -13.45 -15.73 7.17
C PHE A 122 -14.97 -15.54 7.02
N THR A 123 -15.41 -14.76 6.02
CA THR A 123 -16.83 -14.61 5.70
C THR A 123 -17.43 -15.92 5.19
N SER A 124 -16.75 -16.58 4.24
CA SER A 124 -17.22 -17.84 3.64
C SER A 124 -17.31 -18.99 4.64
N ASN A 125 -16.44 -19.01 5.65
CA ASN A 125 -16.44 -20.02 6.71
C ASN A 125 -17.35 -19.66 7.90
N GLY A 126 -18.06 -18.52 7.87
CA GLY A 126 -18.94 -18.09 8.98
C GLY A 126 -18.21 -17.75 10.29
N LEU A 127 -16.90 -17.55 10.24
CA LEU A 127 -16.04 -17.36 11.41
C LEU A 127 -16.15 -15.97 12.03
N LEU A 128 -16.77 -15.01 11.32
CA LEU A 128 -17.00 -13.64 11.78
C LEU A 128 -17.96 -13.53 12.97
N THR A 129 -18.68 -14.61 13.29
CA THR A 129 -19.56 -14.68 14.48
C THR A 129 -18.77 -14.69 15.78
N ASN A 130 -17.52 -15.14 15.76
CA ASN A 130 -16.65 -15.16 16.93
C ASN A 130 -15.89 -13.83 17.07
N TYR A 131 -16.10 -13.16 18.21
CA TYR A 131 -15.46 -11.89 18.52
C TYR A 131 -13.93 -11.92 18.45
N TYR A 132 -13.29 -13.04 18.82
CA TYR A 132 -11.83 -13.17 18.75
C TYR A 132 -11.32 -13.12 17.30
N TYR A 133 -12.00 -13.79 16.37
CA TYR A 133 -11.65 -13.75 14.95
C TYR A 133 -11.94 -12.38 14.34
N LEU A 134 -13.04 -11.74 14.75
CA LEU A 134 -13.37 -10.40 14.30
C LEU A 134 -12.28 -9.39 14.68
N LEU A 135 -11.80 -9.41 15.93
CA LEU A 135 -10.71 -8.55 16.40
C LEU A 135 -9.40 -8.83 15.66
N LEU A 136 -9.08 -10.11 15.43
CA LEU A 136 -7.88 -10.50 14.71
C LEU A 136 -7.88 -9.97 13.26
N ILE A 137 -9.00 -10.11 12.56
CA ILE A 137 -9.13 -9.61 11.18
C ILE A 137 -9.07 -8.09 11.16
N ALA A 138 -9.75 -7.42 12.09
CA ALA A 138 -9.70 -5.96 12.20
C ALA A 138 -8.27 -5.47 12.42
N TYR A 139 -7.51 -6.14 13.29
CA TYR A 139 -6.09 -5.85 13.52
C TYR A 139 -5.24 -6.08 12.27
N ILE A 140 -5.41 -7.19 11.57
CA ILE A 140 -4.65 -7.49 10.34
C ILE A 140 -4.98 -6.46 9.24
N CYS A 141 -6.25 -6.16 9.03
CA CYS A 141 -6.69 -5.16 8.04
C CYS A 141 -6.13 -3.79 8.36
N PHE A 142 -6.15 -3.41 9.65
CA PHE A 142 -5.54 -2.17 10.11
C PHE A 142 -4.04 -2.12 9.84
N GLN A 143 -3.30 -3.18 10.20
CA GLN A 143 -1.85 -3.24 10.02
C GLN A 143 -1.45 -3.18 8.54
N ILE A 144 -2.05 -4.02 7.71
CA ILE A 144 -1.74 -4.10 6.28
C ILE A 144 -2.23 -2.84 5.57
N GLY A 145 -3.47 -2.40 5.84
CA GLY A 145 -4.04 -1.21 5.22
C GLY A 145 -3.21 0.05 5.49
N ASN A 146 -2.62 0.15 6.68
CA ASN A 146 -1.80 1.30 7.06
C ASN A 146 -0.32 1.23 6.64
N SER A 147 0.13 0.10 6.09
CA SER A 147 1.53 -0.13 5.71
C SER A 147 1.72 -0.47 4.24
N MET A 148 0.68 -0.91 3.53
CA MET A 148 0.79 -1.37 2.13
C MET A 148 1.02 -0.25 1.11
N PHE A 149 0.79 1.02 1.47
CA PHE A 149 0.94 2.13 0.54
C PHE A 149 2.41 2.45 0.26
N ALA A 150 2.72 2.62 -1.02
CA ALA A 150 4.05 2.91 -1.52
C ALA A 150 4.62 4.22 -0.95
N SER A 151 5.87 4.18 -0.51
CA SER A 151 6.64 5.35 -0.12
C SER A 151 7.15 6.12 -1.34
N ARG A 152 7.76 7.30 -1.13
CA ARG A 152 8.36 8.07 -2.23
C ARG A 152 9.47 7.30 -2.96
N LYS A 153 10.25 6.52 -2.22
CA LYS A 153 11.34 5.69 -2.74
C LYS A 153 10.80 4.57 -3.65
N ASP A 154 9.67 3.98 -3.26
CA ASP A 154 9.02 2.90 -4.01
C ASP A 154 8.43 3.40 -5.34
N LEU A 155 8.02 4.66 -5.40
CA LEU A 155 7.45 5.29 -6.59
C LEU A 155 8.50 5.85 -7.57
N GLU A 156 9.79 5.77 -7.27
CA GLU A 156 10.83 6.31 -8.16
C GLU A 156 10.80 5.66 -9.55
N GLY A 157 10.63 4.33 -9.63
CA GLY A 157 10.50 3.64 -10.92
C GLY A 157 9.25 4.05 -11.71
N ALA A 158 8.15 4.38 -11.00
CA ALA A 158 6.92 4.88 -11.64
C ALA A 158 7.15 6.23 -12.32
N LEU A 159 7.88 7.14 -11.66
CA LEU A 159 8.21 8.45 -12.20
C LEU A 159 9.10 8.33 -13.44
N GLU A 160 10.12 7.47 -13.40
CA GLU A 160 11.00 7.20 -14.54
C GLU A 160 10.21 6.69 -15.76
N LEU A 161 9.31 5.71 -15.57
CA LEU A 161 8.45 5.20 -16.65
C LEU A 161 7.49 6.27 -17.18
N PHE A 162 6.87 7.05 -16.30
CA PHE A 162 5.93 8.09 -16.69
C PHE A 162 6.60 9.14 -17.58
N VAL A 163 7.81 9.58 -17.20
CA VAL A 163 8.62 10.51 -18.00
C VAL A 163 8.98 9.89 -19.35
N PHE A 164 9.37 8.61 -19.37
CA PHE A 164 9.68 7.90 -20.62
C PHE A 164 8.46 7.85 -21.57
N PHE A 165 7.27 7.51 -21.08
CA PHE A 165 6.06 7.47 -21.90
C PHE A 165 5.61 8.84 -22.40
N ILE A 166 5.77 9.90 -21.59
CA ILE A 166 5.51 11.28 -22.03
C ILE A 166 6.45 11.65 -23.18
N PHE A 167 7.74 11.36 -23.02
CA PHE A 167 8.72 11.64 -24.07
C PHE A 167 8.39 10.88 -25.36
N LEU A 168 8.07 9.59 -25.25
CA LEU A 168 7.67 8.77 -26.40
C LEU A 168 6.43 9.33 -27.09
N TYR A 169 5.42 9.76 -26.33
CA TYR A 169 4.20 10.37 -26.85
C TYR A 169 4.50 11.67 -27.62
N ILE A 170 5.36 12.54 -27.10
CA ILE A 170 5.78 13.79 -27.76
C ILE A 170 6.48 13.48 -29.09
N VAL A 171 7.39 12.50 -29.11
CA VAL A 171 8.12 12.10 -30.34
C VAL A 171 7.14 11.59 -31.39
N ILE A 172 6.22 10.70 -31.00
CA ILE A 172 5.18 10.17 -31.88
C ILE A 172 4.32 11.29 -32.47
N PHE A 173 3.89 12.22 -31.62
CA PHE A 173 3.10 13.39 -32.03
C PHE A 173 3.87 14.27 -33.02
N ALA A 174 5.16 14.53 -32.76
CA ALA A 174 6.03 15.31 -33.65
C ALA A 174 6.28 14.62 -35.00
N LEU A 175 6.32 13.29 -35.04
CA LEU A 175 6.45 12.50 -36.27
C LEU A 175 5.16 12.47 -37.10
N GLY A 176 4.06 13.08 -36.64
CA GLY A 176 2.78 13.08 -37.33
C GLY A 176 2.16 11.70 -37.45
N ILE A 177 2.66 10.72 -36.68
CA ILE A 177 2.09 9.37 -36.61
C ILE A 177 0.79 9.49 -35.82
N SER A 178 -0.33 9.54 -36.54
CA SER A 178 -1.65 9.44 -35.93
C SER A 178 -1.78 8.04 -35.32
N PHE A 179 -1.52 7.92 -34.02
CA PHE A 179 -1.98 6.74 -33.30
C PHE A 179 -3.50 6.73 -33.43
N PRO A 180 -4.13 5.59 -33.81
CA PRO A 180 -5.54 5.40 -33.58
C PRO A 180 -5.73 5.47 -32.06
N ALA A 181 -5.99 6.67 -31.58
CA ALA A 181 -5.98 7.02 -30.18
C ALA A 181 -6.95 6.08 -29.46
N PHE A 182 -6.39 5.21 -28.62
CA PHE A 182 -6.95 4.72 -27.36
C PHE A 182 -8.49 4.54 -27.31
N LYS A 183 -9.12 4.08 -28.39
CA LYS A 183 -10.46 3.48 -28.35
C LYS A 183 -10.28 2.06 -27.85
N ILE A 184 -9.70 1.94 -26.66
CA ILE A 184 -9.82 0.72 -25.90
C ILE A 184 -11.28 0.68 -25.48
N ASN A 185 -12.12 0.07 -26.30
CA ASN A 185 -13.37 -0.48 -25.80
C ASN A 185 -12.95 -1.58 -24.83
N LEU A 186 -12.71 -1.19 -23.58
CA LEU A 186 -12.53 -2.09 -22.47
C LEU A 186 -13.85 -2.83 -22.33
N ASN A 187 -13.98 -3.92 -23.08
CA ASN A 187 -15.11 -4.84 -22.94
C ASN A 187 -14.86 -5.65 -21.67
N ILE A 188 -15.02 -4.98 -20.53
CA ILE A 188 -14.81 -5.56 -19.21
C ILE A 188 -15.89 -6.62 -19.03
N SER A 189 -15.46 -7.88 -18.87
CA SER A 189 -16.37 -9.00 -18.64
C SER A 189 -17.21 -8.75 -17.37
N GLY A 190 -18.43 -9.29 -17.36
CA GLY A 190 -19.32 -9.19 -16.19
C GLY A 190 -18.70 -9.78 -14.92
N GLU A 191 -17.90 -10.84 -15.06
CA GLU A 191 -17.15 -11.46 -13.96
C GLU A 191 -16.13 -10.50 -13.35
N PHE A 192 -15.41 -9.74 -14.17
CA PHE A 192 -14.44 -8.77 -13.66
C PHE A 192 -15.16 -7.67 -12.87
N LEU A 193 -16.27 -7.15 -13.36
CA LEU A 193 -17.08 -6.17 -12.61
C LEU A 193 -17.60 -6.73 -11.27
N TYR A 194 -17.92 -8.01 -11.22
CA TYR A 194 -18.35 -8.67 -9.98
C TYR A 194 -17.20 -8.79 -8.96
N LEU A 195 -15.97 -9.07 -9.42
CA LEU A 195 -14.79 -9.07 -8.55
C LEU A 195 -14.54 -7.69 -7.93
N PHE A 196 -14.65 -6.61 -8.70
CA PHE A 196 -14.53 -5.24 -8.16
C PHE A 196 -15.62 -4.94 -7.14
N LYS A 197 -16.86 -5.36 -7.37
CA LYS A 197 -17.94 -5.19 -6.40
C LYS A 197 -17.66 -5.90 -5.06
N ILE A 198 -17.08 -7.10 -5.10
CA ILE A 198 -16.66 -7.82 -3.89
C ILE A 198 -15.51 -7.07 -3.21
N ALA A 199 -14.53 -6.63 -3.99
CA ALA A 199 -13.36 -5.93 -3.50
C ALA A 199 -13.75 -4.63 -2.77
N ASP A 200 -14.62 -3.81 -3.38
CA ASP A 200 -15.18 -2.58 -2.78
C ASP A 200 -15.81 -2.89 -1.41
N PHE A 201 -16.68 -3.90 -1.37
CA PHE A 201 -17.37 -4.28 -0.13
C PHE A 201 -16.40 -4.66 0.99
N TYR A 202 -15.29 -5.33 0.68
CA TYR A 202 -14.28 -5.71 1.66
C TYR A 202 -13.30 -4.58 2.01
N LEU A 203 -13.00 -3.67 1.08
CA LEU A 203 -12.16 -2.49 1.35
C LEU A 203 -12.86 -1.45 2.23
N LEU A 204 -14.19 -1.47 2.32
CA LEU A 204 -14.91 -0.67 3.31
C LEU A 204 -14.51 -1.00 4.75
N VAL A 205 -14.04 -2.22 5.04
CA VAL A 205 -13.63 -2.63 6.39
C VAL A 205 -12.43 -1.81 6.90
N PRO A 206 -11.26 -1.79 6.22
CA PRO A 206 -10.13 -0.94 6.65
C PRO A 206 -10.48 0.56 6.63
N VAL A 207 -11.28 1.04 5.66
CA VAL A 207 -11.74 2.44 5.64
C VAL A 207 -12.54 2.79 6.90
N ALA A 208 -13.46 1.92 7.31
CA ALA A 208 -14.27 2.12 8.52
C ALA A 208 -13.41 2.09 9.79
N ILE A 209 -12.45 1.15 9.87
CA ILE A 209 -11.53 1.03 11.01
C ILE A 209 -10.69 2.31 11.15
N ASP A 210 -10.06 2.77 10.07
CA ASP A 210 -9.21 3.96 10.11
C ASP A 210 -10.01 5.23 10.45
N SER A 211 -11.22 5.35 9.90
CA SER A 211 -12.13 6.46 10.19
C SER A 211 -12.54 6.48 11.67
N LEU A 212 -12.87 5.31 12.24
CA LEU A 212 -13.24 5.17 13.64
C LEU A 212 -12.09 5.52 14.57
N ILE A 213 -10.87 5.07 14.27
CA ILE A 213 -9.68 5.39 15.08
C ILE A 213 -9.35 6.88 15.01
N LEU A 214 -9.44 7.51 13.83
CA LEU A 214 -9.22 8.95 13.68
C LEU A 214 -10.26 9.78 14.45
N PHE A 215 -11.53 9.34 14.45
CA PHE A 215 -12.59 9.95 15.24
C PHE A 215 -12.28 9.85 16.74
N LEU A 216 -11.86 8.67 17.24
CA LEU A 216 -11.47 8.49 18.65
C LEU A 216 -10.26 9.35 19.05
N LEU A 217 -9.35 9.63 18.12
CA LEU A 217 -8.21 10.52 18.33
C LEU A 217 -8.59 12.02 18.26
N GLY A 218 -9.86 12.35 17.99
CA GLY A 218 -10.36 13.73 17.93
C GLY A 218 -9.88 14.50 16.70
N VAL A 219 -9.67 13.82 15.58
CA VAL A 219 -9.11 14.39 14.34
C VAL A 219 -10.20 14.69 13.29
N ILE A 220 -11.36 14.05 13.41
CA ILE A 220 -12.55 14.17 12.57
C ILE A 220 -13.71 14.49 13.49
#